data_AF-A0AAD7ZKZ2-F1
#
_entry.id   AF-A0AAD7ZKZ2-F1
#
_cell.length_a   1.000
_cell.length_b   1.000
_cell.length_c   1.000
_cell.angle_alpha   90.00
_cell.angle_beta   90.00
_cell.angle_gamma   90.00
#
_symmetry.space_group_name_H-M   'P 1'
#
loop_
_entity.id
_entity.type
_entity.pdbx_description
1 polymer ?
#
loop_
_entity_poly.entity_id
_entity_poly.type
_entity_poly.pdbx_seq_one_letter_code
_entity_poly.pdbx_strand_id
1 'polypeptide(L)' 'MTSLQYMEVRENNLSQLLEIAILRNLKVLEILDFTGNPLTTWPKYREAVIFYLPSLAVLDGIEVTVKEK' A
#
# COMPACT_ATOMS: atom_id res chain seq x y z
N MET A 1 3.89 -16.03 15.29
CA MET A 1 2.89 -15.03 14.86
C MET A 1 3.65 -13.76 14.49
N THR A 2 3.98 -13.57 13.22
CA THR A 2 4.68 -12.38 12.75
C THR A 2 3.63 -11.39 12.22
N SER A 3 3.33 -10.37 13.01
CA SER A 3 2.51 -9.23 12.63
C SER A 3 3.38 -8.22 11.90
N LEU A 4 3.27 -8.16 10.58
CA LEU A 4 4.02 -7.19 9.78
C LEU A 4 3.26 -5.85 9.74
N GLN A 5 3.84 -4.82 10.36
CA GLN A 5 3.26 -3.47 10.45
C GLN A 5 3.89 -2.48 9.47
N TYR A 6 5.14 -2.74 9.08
CA TYR A 6 5.93 -1.87 8.22
C TYR A 6 6.45 -2.66 7.03
N MET A 7 6.24 -2.16 5.82
CA MET A 7 6.77 -2.74 4.60
C MET A 7 7.26 -1.63 3.66
N GLU A 8 8.55 -1.64 3.33
CA GLU A 8 9.12 -0.81 2.28
C GLU A 8 9.46 -1.67 1.08
N VAL A 9 8.94 -1.30 -0.08
CA VAL A 9 9.20 -1.93 -1.38
C VAL A 9 9.56 -0.85 -2.38
N ARG A 10 10.50 0.03 -2.02
CA ARG A 10 10.92 1.15 -2.87
C ARG A 10 11.74 0.67 -4.08
N GLU A 11 11.71 1.43 -5.16
CA GLU A 11 12.56 1.25 -6.36
C GLU A 11 12.55 -0.18 -6.94
N ASN A 12 11.39 -0.82 -6.91
CA ASN A 12 11.17 -2.12 -7.53
C ASN A 12 10.39 -1.99 -8.86
N ASN A 13 10.18 -3.11 -9.55
CA ASN A 13 9.49 -3.12 -10.84
C ASN A 13 8.00 -3.53 -10.73
N LEU A 14 7.36 -3.24 -9.59
CA LEU A 14 5.94 -3.57 -9.41
C LEU A 14 5.11 -2.70 -10.34
N SER A 15 4.45 -3.33 -11.30
CA SER A 15 3.76 -2.62 -12.39
C SER A 15 2.25 -2.87 -12.40
N GLN A 16 1.78 -3.82 -11.60
CA GLN A 16 0.39 -4.27 -11.60
C GLN A 16 -0.27 -4.10 -10.24
N LEU A 17 -1.44 -3.46 -10.24
CA LEU A 17 -2.23 -3.27 -9.03
C LEU A 17 -2.70 -4.59 -8.40
N LEU A 18 -2.83 -5.65 -9.21
CA LEU A 18 -3.23 -6.99 -8.77
C LEU A 18 -2.25 -7.58 -7.74
N GLU A 19 -0.97 -7.18 -7.79
CA GLU A 19 0.05 -7.63 -6.84
C GLU A 19 -0.23 -7.14 -5.41
N ILE A 20 -0.95 -6.02 -5.25
CA ILE A 20 -1.39 -5.49 -3.95
C ILE A 20 -2.43 -6.42 -3.30
N ALA A 21 -3.19 -7.19 -4.08
CA ALA A 21 -4.20 -8.09 -3.54
C ALA A 21 -3.60 -9.19 -2.63
N ILE A 22 -2.33 -9.55 -2.84
CA ILE A 22 -1.59 -10.50 -2.00
C ILE A 22 -1.41 -9.93 -0.58
N LEU A 23 -1.27 -8.60 -0.46
CA LEU A 23 -1.07 -7.90 0.81
C LEU A 23 -2.36 -7.79 1.65
N ARG A 24 -3.54 -8.11 1.09
CA ARG A 24 -4.84 -8.10 1.81
C ARG A 24 -4.83 -8.90 3.12
N ASN A 25 -3.98 -9.92 3.20
CA ASN A 25 -3.87 -10.79 4.37
C ASN A 25 -3.07 -10.15 5.51
N LEU A 26 -2.34 -9.06 5.25
CA LEU A 26 -1.59 -8.30 6.23
C LEU A 26 -2.51 -7.32 6.97
N LYS A 27 -3.37 -7.87 7.85
CA LYS A 27 -4.43 -7.13 8.56
C LYS A 27 -3.96 -6.02 9.51
N VAL A 28 -2.65 -5.99 9.78
CA VAL A 28 -2.01 -5.06 10.72
C VAL A 28 -0.93 -4.23 10.04
N LEU A 29 -0.90 -4.22 8.71
CA LEU A 29 0.03 -3.38 7.98
C LEU A 29 -0.42 -1.93 8.08
N GLU A 30 0.42 -1.09 8.68
CA GLU A 30 0.16 0.31 8.98
C GLU A 30 0.93 1.23 8.03
N ILE A 31 2.14 0.85 7.63
CA ILE A 31 3.00 1.67 6.78
C ILE A 31 3.44 0.86 5.56
N LEU A 32 3.21 1.43 4.39
CA LEU A 32 3.58 0.85 3.11
C LEU A 32 4.22 1.90 2.21
N ASP A 33 5.31 1.53 1.54
CA ASP A 33 5.99 2.42 0.60
C ASP A 33 6.35 1.67 -0.69
N PHE A 34 5.72 2.10 -1.79
CA PHE A 34 5.97 1.66 -3.16
C PHE A 34 6.64 2.76 -4.01
N THR A 35 7.16 3.82 -3.41
CA THR A 35 7.84 4.91 -4.13
C THR A 35 8.90 4.35 -5.07
N GLY A 36 8.94 4.85 -6.31
CA GLY A 36 9.86 4.35 -7.33
C GLY A 36 9.38 3.09 -8.07
N ASN A 37 8.17 2.58 -7.81
CA ASN A 37 7.56 1.52 -8.62
C ASN A 37 6.62 2.09 -9.70
N PRO A 38 6.56 1.48 -10.90
CA PRO A 38 5.64 1.90 -11.96
C PRO A 38 4.16 1.91 -11.54
N LEU A 39 3.74 1.02 -10.63
CA LEU A 39 2.36 0.95 -10.16
C LEU A 39 1.86 2.24 -9.50
N THR A 40 2.76 3.09 -8.99
CA THR A 40 2.40 4.36 -8.34
C THR A 40 1.84 5.39 -9.33
N THR A 41 2.09 5.19 -10.62
CA THR A 41 1.59 6.04 -11.71
C THR A 41 0.18 5.67 -12.18
N TRP A 42 -0.40 4.58 -11.67
CA TRP A 42 -1.71 4.12 -12.11
C TRP A 42 -2.83 5.08 -11.65
N PRO A 43 -3.85 5.31 -12.49
CA PRO A 43 -5.04 6.04 -12.06
C PRO A 43 -5.68 5.36 -10.85
N LYS A 44 -6.01 6.13 -9.81
CA LYS A 44 -6.61 5.65 -8.57
C LYS A 44 -5.78 4.63 -7.79
N TYR A 45 -4.47 4.55 -8.04
CA TYR A 45 -3.56 3.66 -7.32
C TYR A 45 -3.73 3.78 -5.79
N ARG A 46 -3.69 5.01 -5.27
CA ARG A 46 -3.82 5.29 -3.84
C ARG A 46 -5.15 4.82 -3.27
N GLU A 47 -6.26 5.17 -3.92
CA GLU A 47 -7.61 4.73 -3.54
C GLU A 47 -7.70 3.20 -3.49
N ALA A 48 -7.14 2.52 -4.50
CA ALA A 48 -7.15 1.07 -4.56
C ALA A 48 -6.31 0.42 -3.45
N VAL A 49 -5.11 0.93 -3.17
CA VAL A 49 -4.26 0.42 -2.08
C VAL A 49 -4.98 0.56 -0.74
N ILE A 50 -5.54 1.74 -0.45
CA ILE A 50 -6.26 2.01 0.80
C ILE A 50 -7.49 1.09 0.92
N PHE A 51 -8.22 0.89 -0.18
CA PHE A 51 -9.36 -0.02 -0.22
C PHE A 51 -8.98 -1.49 0.08
N TYR A 52 -7.84 -1.96 -0.45
CA TYR A 52 -7.37 -3.33 -0.19
C TYR A 52 -6.73 -3.50 1.20
N LEU A 53 -6.22 -2.41 1.79
CA LEU A 53 -5.46 -2.39 3.04
C LEU A 53 -6.09 -1.39 4.04
N PRO A 54 -7.23 -1.72 4.67
CA PRO A 54 -7.95 -0.79 5.54
C PRO A 54 -7.19 -0.42 6.83
N SER A 55 -6.23 -1.25 7.25
CA SER A 55 -5.34 -0.98 8.40
C SER A 55 -4.26 0.06 8.11
N LEU A 56 -4.08 0.45 6.84
CA LEU A 56 -3.02 1.35 6.44
C LEU A 56 -3.22 2.75 7.05
N ALA A 57 -2.15 3.29 7.59
CA ALA A 57 -2.06 4.61 8.21
C ALA A 57 -1.17 5.53 7.39
N VAL A 58 -0.13 5.01 6.72
CA VAL A 58 0.77 5.79 5.86
C VAL A 58 1.03 5.01 4.56
N LEU A 59 0.87 5.70 3.43
CA LEU A 59 1.20 5.18 2.09
C LEU A 59 2.14 6.16 1.38
N ASP A 60 3.30 5.66 0.95
CA ASP A 60 4.31 6.42 0.19
C ASP A 60 4.75 7.71 0.91
N GLY A 61 4.88 7.62 2.23
CA GLY A 61 5.23 8.76 3.10
C GLY A 61 4.08 9.74 3.37
N ILE A 62 2.87 9.49 2.87
CA ILE A 62 1.69 10.33 3.06
C ILE A 62 0.68 9.63 3.96
N GLU A 63 0.29 10.28 5.06
CA GLU A 63 -0.76 9.78 5.95
C GLU A 63 -2.08 9.54 5.21
N VAL A 64 -2.73 8.42 5.53
CA VAL A 64 -4.07 8.06 5.03
C VAL A 64 -5.10 8.73 5.92
N THR A 65 -5.89 9.63 5.34
CA THR A 65 -6.92 10.35 6.06
C THR A 65 -8.22 9.54 6.15
N VAL A 66 -9.08 9.89 7.11
CA VAL A 66 -10.40 9.26 7.28
C VAL A 66 -11.30 9.43 6.05
N LYS A 67 -11.08 10.48 5.25
CA LYS A 67 -11.85 10.73 4.01
C LYS A 67 -11.48 9.79 2.86
N GLU A 68 -10.28 9.21 2.91
CA GLU A 68 -9.77 8.29 1.90
C GLU A 68 -10.09 6.83 2.24
N LYS A 69 -10.58 6.57 3.47
CA LYS A 69 -11.02 5.25 3.94
C LYS A 69 -12.48 4.97 3.61
#